data_AF-A0A1C5BMP9-F1
#
_entry.id   AF-A0A1C5BMP9-F1
#
_cell.length_a   1.000
_cell.length_b   1.000
_cell.length_c   1.000
_cell.angle_alpha   90.00
_cell.angle_beta   90.00
_cell.angle_gamma   90.00
#
_symmetry.space_group_name_H-M   'P 1'
#
loop_
_entity.id
_entity.type
_entity.pdbx_description
1 polymer ?
#
loop_
_entity_poly.entity_id
_entity_poly.type
_entity_poly.pdbx_seq_one_letter_code
_entity_poly.pdbx_strand_id
1 'polypeptide(L)'
;MEWFTADGYWLSRLIFQRALAVVYLVAFLSAALQFRALIGERGMLPVPELLRRTPWRAAPGLFRLHYSDRLFAAVAWGGCAVSVALIAGLDGLLPLWGGMLLWALPWVLYLSIVQVGQVWYGFGWESLLLETGFLAIFLGTGDTAAPVLVLWLLRWLLFRLEFGAGLIKMRGDACWRRLTCLDFHHETQPMPGPLSWFFHHLPRPVHRVEVAANHVTQLLVPFLLFAPQPVASAAAGLMVLTQLWLVLSGNFAWLNWLTIALALSVIDWTPLAGPPPVQAAPPLWYEVVVFAVTALVLALSYRPARNLLSRRQAMNRSYDPLHLVNTYGAFGSISRMRLEVVVEGSADPVMHEGTEWREYGFRGKPGDPRRLPRLFAPYHLRLDWMMWFAALSPAYARSWFGPFVDRLLEGDRDTLRLLGHNPFPDGTPRHVRARVFRYRFTGLRELRTTGCWWHRTYVREFLRPVSRPLPPERRAGDGPRVALESLGVSRCRAGCAARRGRPRIRRAGSGRTWPRPRCSAAARACRAARGSVRRGAFRVRSVPVSSPRTPLCRVTQGVADPPAPMPGRDRPEWGRDGDISVAVAPVRGGTAAGLPTVSQDGRGTFVGPSMASVRLSLTK
;
A
#
# COMPACT_ATOMS: atom_id res chain seq x y z
N MET A 1 -12.54 -14.36 -41.11
CA MET A 1 -14.02 -14.56 -41.02
C MET A 1 -14.69 -13.21 -40.76
N GLU A 2 -15.70 -12.79 -41.53
CA GLU A 2 -16.29 -11.43 -41.42
C GLU A 2 -16.83 -11.10 -40.01
N TRP A 3 -17.25 -12.10 -39.23
CA TRP A 3 -17.75 -11.90 -37.85
C TRP A 3 -16.65 -11.77 -36.78
N PHE A 4 -15.40 -12.11 -37.11
CA PHE A 4 -14.30 -12.17 -36.13
C PHE A 4 -13.83 -10.78 -35.70
N THR A 5 -13.97 -9.79 -36.59
CA THR A 5 -13.48 -8.43 -36.37
C THR A 5 -14.63 -7.47 -36.07
N ALA A 6 -14.33 -6.46 -35.26
CA ALA A 6 -15.26 -5.38 -34.93
C ALA A 6 -14.59 -4.03 -35.26
N ASP A 7 -14.53 -3.72 -36.55
CA ASP A 7 -13.78 -2.59 -37.08
C ASP A 7 -14.23 -1.25 -36.47
N GLY A 8 -15.53 -1.10 -36.18
CA GLY A 8 -16.09 0.08 -35.50
C GLY A 8 -15.55 0.34 -34.08
N TYR A 9 -14.90 -0.64 -33.44
CA TYR A 9 -14.34 -0.51 -32.08
C TYR A 9 -12.86 -0.11 -32.07
N TRP A 10 -12.31 0.32 -33.21
CA TRP A 10 -10.92 0.77 -33.31
C TRP A 10 -10.56 1.83 -32.27
N LEU A 11 -11.44 2.82 -32.09
CA LEU A 11 -11.22 3.93 -31.15
C LEU A 11 -11.45 3.48 -29.70
N SER A 12 -12.43 2.62 -29.44
CA SER A 12 -12.67 2.03 -28.12
C SER A 12 -11.45 1.26 -27.64
N ARG A 13 -10.86 0.44 -28.53
CA ARG A 13 -9.60 -0.26 -28.28
C ARG A 13 -8.47 0.70 -27.99
N LEU A 14 -8.28 1.73 -28.81
CA LEU A 14 -7.20 2.71 -28.63
C LEU A 14 -7.33 3.43 -27.28
N ILE A 15 -8.51 3.95 -26.96
CA ILE A 15 -8.78 4.62 -25.68
C ILE A 15 -8.50 3.67 -24.51
N PHE A 16 -8.99 2.43 -24.57
CA PHE A 16 -8.73 1.41 -23.56
C PHE A 16 -7.23 1.12 -23.38
N GLN A 17 -6.51 0.89 -24.48
CA GLN A 17 -5.07 0.62 -24.48
C GLN A 17 -4.29 1.78 -23.85
N ARG A 18 -4.57 3.03 -24.24
CA ARG A 18 -3.90 4.20 -23.66
C ARG A 18 -4.24 4.39 -22.18
N ALA A 19 -5.50 4.21 -21.79
CA ALA A 19 -5.92 4.29 -20.39
C ALA A 19 -5.25 3.20 -19.53
N LEU A 20 -5.18 1.96 -20.02
CA LEU A 20 -4.51 0.85 -19.34
C LEU A 20 -3.00 1.08 -19.19
N ALA A 21 -2.35 1.62 -20.23
CA ALA A 21 -0.92 1.95 -20.18
C ALA A 21 -0.63 3.04 -19.12
N VAL A 22 -1.51 4.04 -18.96
CA VAL A 22 -1.42 5.02 -17.87
C VAL A 22 -1.56 4.35 -16.49
N VAL A 23 -2.49 3.40 -16.34
CA VAL A 23 -2.63 2.65 -15.08
C VAL A 23 -1.37 1.83 -14.77
N TYR A 24 -0.80 1.14 -15.77
CA TYR A 24 0.47 0.44 -15.61
C TYR A 24 1.60 1.37 -15.17
N LEU A 25 1.72 2.55 -15.79
CA LEU A 25 2.71 3.55 -15.39
C LEU A 25 2.57 3.92 -13.91
N VAL A 26 1.35 4.22 -13.46
CA VAL A 26 1.07 4.55 -12.04
C VAL A 26 1.40 3.37 -11.12
N ALA A 27 1.07 2.15 -11.51
CA ALA A 27 1.31 0.95 -10.72
C ALA A 27 2.82 0.64 -10.57
N PHE A 28 3.58 0.75 -11.66
CA PHE A 28 5.04 0.59 -11.65
C PHE A 28 5.74 1.72 -10.91
N LEU A 29 5.29 2.96 -11.06
CA LEU A 29 5.82 4.09 -10.30
C LEU A 29 5.57 3.91 -8.79
N SER A 30 4.37 3.45 -8.42
CA SER A 30 4.03 3.10 -7.04
C SER A 30 4.98 2.02 -6.48
N ALA A 31 5.31 1.01 -7.27
CA ALA A 31 6.28 -0.03 -6.89
C ALA A 31 7.69 0.55 -6.75
N ALA A 32 8.19 1.26 -7.76
CA ALA A 32 9.54 1.83 -7.80
C ALA A 32 9.84 2.76 -6.60
N LEU A 33 8.83 3.53 -6.17
CA LEU A 33 8.97 4.52 -5.11
C LEU A 33 8.80 3.96 -3.69
N GLN A 34 8.18 2.79 -3.53
CA GLN A 34 7.82 2.27 -2.20
C GLN A 34 8.49 0.94 -1.83
N PHE A 35 8.93 0.13 -2.81
CA PHE A 35 9.29 -1.27 -2.54
C PHE A 35 10.42 -1.43 -1.51
N ARG A 36 11.45 -0.56 -1.52
CA ARG A 36 12.64 -0.72 -0.65
C ARG A 36 12.26 -0.81 0.82
N ALA A 37 11.39 0.09 1.27
CA ALA A 37 10.91 0.10 2.65
C ALA A 37 9.91 -1.02 2.93
N LEU A 38 9.06 -1.38 1.96
CA LEU A 38 7.98 -2.35 2.19
C LEU A 38 8.45 -3.80 2.10
N ILE A 39 9.14 -4.15 1.01
CA ILE A 39 9.49 -5.52 0.62
C ILE A 39 10.94 -5.72 0.18
N GLY A 40 11.77 -4.67 0.18
CA GLY A 40 13.20 -4.76 -0.17
C GLY A 40 13.96 -5.79 0.67
N GLU A 41 15.22 -6.07 0.33
CA GLU A 41 16.09 -6.99 1.08
C GLU A 41 16.13 -6.69 2.58
N ARG A 42 16.01 -5.41 2.94
CA ARG A 42 15.93 -4.92 4.31
C ARG A 42 14.58 -4.27 4.62
N GLY A 43 13.52 -4.50 3.85
CA GLY A 43 12.20 -3.90 4.06
C GLY A 43 11.45 -4.45 5.28
N MET A 44 10.24 -3.95 5.52
CA MET A 44 9.36 -4.44 6.59
C MET A 44 8.99 -5.92 6.42
N LEU A 45 8.86 -6.38 5.18
CA LEU A 45 8.56 -7.76 4.82
C LEU A 45 9.52 -8.23 3.71
N PRO A 46 10.77 -8.62 4.03
CA PRO A 46 11.78 -8.90 3.03
C PRO A 46 11.42 -10.04 2.07
N VAL A 47 11.50 -9.78 0.75
CA VAL A 47 11.29 -10.82 -0.27
C VAL A 47 12.23 -12.03 -0.12
N PRO A 48 13.53 -11.89 0.20
CA PRO A 48 14.40 -13.05 0.40
C PRO A 48 13.91 -14.02 1.49
N GLU A 49 13.22 -13.51 2.52
CA GLU A 49 12.61 -14.36 3.55
C GLU A 49 11.39 -15.11 2.99
N LEU A 50 10.53 -14.42 2.24
CA LEU A 50 9.37 -15.05 1.60
C LEU A 50 9.80 -16.17 0.65
N LEU A 51 10.80 -15.91 -0.20
CA LEU A 51 11.25 -16.87 -1.22
C LEU A 51 11.87 -18.12 -0.61
N ARG A 52 12.55 -18.00 0.54
CA ARG A 52 13.10 -19.16 1.28
C ARG A 52 12.01 -20.07 1.87
N ARG A 53 10.82 -19.52 2.18
CA ARG A 53 9.74 -20.24 2.85
C ARG A 53 8.67 -20.78 1.90
N THR A 54 8.74 -20.46 0.61
CA THR A 54 7.66 -20.77 -0.34
C THR A 54 8.18 -21.46 -1.59
N PRO A 55 7.47 -22.49 -2.12
CA PRO A 55 7.91 -23.20 -3.30
C PRO A 55 7.69 -22.40 -4.59
N TRP A 56 8.40 -22.76 -5.66
CA TRP A 56 8.32 -22.08 -6.97
C TRP A 56 6.88 -21.95 -7.50
N ARG A 57 6.10 -23.03 -7.40
CA ARG A 57 4.71 -23.09 -7.87
C ARG A 57 3.77 -22.09 -7.19
N ALA A 58 4.11 -21.64 -5.98
CA ALA A 58 3.27 -20.72 -5.22
C ALA A 58 3.37 -19.27 -5.68
N ALA A 59 4.49 -18.89 -6.31
CA ALA A 59 4.69 -17.51 -6.78
C ALA A 59 5.61 -17.48 -8.02
N PRO A 60 5.20 -18.02 -9.19
CA PRO A 60 5.97 -17.92 -10.42
C PRO A 60 6.22 -16.45 -10.82
N GLY A 61 7.46 -16.12 -11.21
CA GLY A 61 7.84 -14.78 -11.67
C GLY A 61 9.37 -14.61 -11.72
N LEU A 62 9.84 -13.47 -12.25
CA LEU A 62 11.29 -13.21 -12.43
C LEU A 62 12.07 -13.27 -11.12
N PHE A 63 11.49 -12.79 -10.02
CA PHE A 63 12.14 -12.75 -8.72
C PHE A 63 12.37 -14.11 -8.07
N ARG A 64 11.78 -15.17 -8.64
CA ARG A 64 12.10 -16.54 -8.25
C ARG A 64 13.46 -17.00 -8.78
N LEU A 65 13.85 -16.54 -9.97
CA LEU A 65 15.14 -16.86 -10.57
C LEU A 65 16.26 -16.19 -9.78
N HIS A 66 16.06 -14.91 -9.46
CA HIS A 66 16.97 -14.13 -8.65
C HIS A 66 16.22 -12.94 -8.07
N TYR A 67 16.48 -12.59 -6.82
CA TYR A 67 16.00 -11.35 -6.22
C TYR A 67 17.17 -10.50 -5.73
N SER A 68 17.15 -9.22 -6.10
CA SER A 68 17.91 -8.17 -5.45
C SER A 68 17.14 -6.85 -5.55
N ASP A 69 17.44 -5.90 -4.66
CA ASP A 69 16.82 -4.57 -4.70
C ASP A 69 17.10 -3.85 -6.04
N ARG A 70 18.26 -4.12 -6.65
CA ARG A 70 18.64 -3.56 -7.96
C ARG A 70 17.80 -4.14 -9.08
N LEU A 71 17.60 -5.46 -9.10
CA LEU A 71 16.76 -6.12 -10.09
C LEU A 71 15.31 -5.66 -9.94
N PHE A 72 14.79 -5.56 -8.71
CA PHE A 72 13.42 -5.06 -8.50
C PHE A 72 13.27 -3.62 -9.01
N ALA A 73 14.24 -2.75 -8.72
CA ALA A 73 14.23 -1.39 -9.25
C ALA A 73 14.28 -1.37 -10.78
N ALA A 74 15.10 -2.23 -11.42
CA ALA A 74 15.16 -2.34 -12.87
C ALA A 74 13.84 -2.83 -13.48
N VAL A 75 13.18 -3.82 -12.86
CA VAL A 75 11.85 -4.31 -13.26
C VAL A 75 10.81 -3.20 -13.13
N ALA A 76 10.79 -2.46 -12.01
CA ALA A 76 9.82 -1.41 -11.78
C ALA A 76 10.01 -0.21 -12.73
N TRP A 77 11.24 0.30 -12.87
CA TRP A 77 11.53 1.40 -13.80
C TRP A 77 11.44 0.99 -15.27
N GLY A 78 11.81 -0.26 -15.60
CA GLY A 78 11.59 -0.83 -16.92
C GLY A 78 10.11 -0.91 -17.26
N GLY A 79 9.27 -1.33 -16.31
CA GLY A 79 7.82 -1.27 -16.44
C GLY A 79 7.29 0.14 -16.69
N CYS A 80 7.82 1.16 -15.99
CA CYS A 80 7.49 2.57 -16.29
C CYS A 80 7.86 2.94 -17.73
N ALA A 81 9.08 2.62 -18.18
CA ALA A 81 9.55 2.97 -19.52
C ALA A 81 8.69 2.31 -20.62
N VAL A 82 8.35 1.03 -20.46
CA VAL A 82 7.47 0.31 -21.38
C VAL A 82 6.06 0.90 -21.38
N SER A 83 5.54 1.27 -20.20
CA SER A 83 4.24 1.93 -20.10
C SER A 83 4.22 3.28 -20.82
N VAL A 84 5.28 4.09 -20.71
CA VAL A 84 5.43 5.35 -21.47
C VAL A 84 5.48 5.09 -22.97
N ALA A 85 6.20 4.05 -23.41
CA ALA A 85 6.23 3.67 -24.82
C ALA A 85 4.84 3.26 -25.35
N LEU A 86 4.07 2.51 -24.55
CA LEU A 86 2.68 2.16 -24.86
C LEU A 86 1.74 3.38 -24.88
N ILE A 87 1.94 4.36 -24.00
CA ILE A 87 1.20 5.64 -24.04
C ILE A 87 1.52 6.41 -25.32
N ALA A 88 2.80 6.43 -25.72
CA ALA A 88 3.25 7.06 -26.96
C ALA A 88 2.80 6.32 -28.23
N GLY A 89 2.23 5.12 -28.10
CA GLY A 89 1.69 4.35 -29.21
C GLY A 89 2.71 3.53 -29.99
N LEU A 90 3.84 3.17 -29.37
CA LEU A 90 4.86 2.33 -29.98
C LEU A 90 4.32 0.96 -30.45
N ASP A 91 3.29 0.44 -29.79
CA ASP A 91 2.62 -0.80 -30.18
C ASP A 91 1.96 -0.72 -31.57
N GLY A 92 1.55 0.48 -32.00
CA GLY A 92 1.04 0.70 -33.36
C GLY A 92 2.12 0.71 -34.44
N LEU A 93 3.40 0.87 -34.08
CA LEU A 93 4.52 0.88 -35.04
C LEU A 93 5.14 -0.51 -35.24
N LEU A 94 4.72 -1.49 -34.44
CA LEU A 94 5.26 -2.85 -34.46
C LEU A 94 4.34 -3.78 -35.26
N PRO A 95 4.89 -4.83 -35.89
CA PRO A 95 4.05 -5.91 -36.40
C PRO A 95 3.25 -6.54 -35.26
N LEU A 96 2.13 -7.18 -35.58
CA LEU A 96 1.18 -7.72 -34.60
C LEU A 96 1.85 -8.50 -33.46
N TRP A 97 2.72 -9.47 -33.77
CA TRP A 97 3.45 -10.24 -32.75
C TRP A 97 4.35 -9.36 -31.87
N GLY A 98 4.97 -8.32 -32.42
CA GLY A 98 5.81 -7.36 -31.69
C GLY A 98 4.99 -6.49 -30.76
N GLY A 99 3.81 -6.03 -31.20
CA GLY A 99 2.85 -5.33 -30.35
C GLY A 99 2.32 -6.21 -29.20
N MET A 100 2.00 -7.48 -29.49
CA MET A 100 1.62 -8.46 -28.46
C MET A 100 2.74 -8.64 -27.42
N LEU A 101 4.00 -8.77 -27.85
CA LEU A 101 5.15 -8.86 -26.93
C LEU A 101 5.33 -7.59 -26.10
N LEU A 102 5.15 -6.41 -26.71
CA LEU A 102 5.24 -5.13 -26.00
C LEU A 102 4.17 -5.01 -24.91
N TRP A 103 2.96 -5.54 -25.14
CA TRP A 103 1.89 -5.65 -24.14
C TRP A 103 2.12 -6.77 -23.11
N ALA A 104 2.77 -7.87 -23.50
CA ALA A 104 3.09 -8.97 -22.59
C ALA A 104 4.19 -8.59 -21.59
N LEU A 105 5.11 -7.71 -21.97
CA LEU A 105 6.21 -7.26 -21.13
C LEU A 105 5.75 -6.60 -19.81
N PRO A 106 4.93 -5.53 -19.79
CA PRO A 106 4.45 -4.95 -18.53
C PRO A 106 3.60 -5.95 -17.74
N TRP A 107 2.90 -6.88 -18.40
CA TRP A 107 2.17 -7.93 -17.70
C TRP A 107 3.10 -8.88 -16.92
N VAL A 108 4.15 -9.42 -17.55
CA VAL A 108 5.13 -10.32 -16.89
C VAL A 108 5.88 -9.60 -15.77
N LEU A 109 6.30 -8.35 -16.02
CA LEU A 109 7.00 -7.53 -15.03
C LEU A 109 6.10 -7.25 -13.82
N TYR A 110 4.83 -6.90 -14.05
CA TYR A 110 3.89 -6.62 -12.97
C TYR A 110 3.49 -7.87 -12.19
N LEU A 111 3.26 -8.98 -12.89
CA LEU A 111 3.01 -10.29 -12.27
C LEU A 111 4.15 -10.63 -11.32
N SER A 112 5.41 -10.49 -11.78
CA SER A 112 6.58 -10.75 -10.94
C SER A 112 6.57 -9.94 -9.65
N ILE A 113 6.14 -8.67 -9.69
CA ILE A 113 6.00 -7.81 -8.51
C ILE A 113 4.90 -8.31 -7.58
N VAL A 114 3.69 -8.58 -8.10
CA VAL A 114 2.54 -9.02 -7.29
C VAL A 114 2.85 -10.31 -6.54
N GLN A 115 3.58 -11.22 -7.18
CA GLN A 115 3.92 -12.55 -6.66
C GLN A 115 4.81 -12.49 -5.41
N VAL A 116 5.64 -11.47 -5.27
CA VAL A 116 6.49 -11.25 -4.09
C VAL A 116 5.96 -10.12 -3.17
N GLY A 117 4.84 -9.51 -3.55
CA GLY A 117 4.31 -8.30 -2.93
C GLY A 117 3.61 -8.51 -1.58
N GLN A 118 3.31 -9.76 -1.20
CA GLN A 118 2.73 -10.13 0.10
C GLN A 118 1.46 -9.31 0.42
N VAL A 119 1.28 -8.87 1.68
CA VAL A 119 0.13 -8.05 2.09
C VAL A 119 0.04 -6.72 1.35
N TRP A 120 1.19 -6.17 0.91
CA TRP A 120 1.24 -4.87 0.25
C TRP A 120 0.62 -4.87 -1.14
N TYR A 121 0.52 -6.04 -1.81
CA TYR A 121 -0.06 -6.22 -3.14
C TYR A 121 -1.26 -7.19 -3.12
N GLY A 122 -1.85 -7.44 -1.94
CA GLY A 122 -2.99 -8.34 -1.77
C GLY A 122 -4.35 -7.75 -2.13
N PHE A 123 -4.40 -6.70 -2.95
CA PHE A 123 -5.62 -5.93 -3.22
C PHE A 123 -6.30 -6.34 -4.53
N GLY A 124 -7.63 -6.21 -4.59
CA GLY A 124 -8.41 -6.67 -5.74
C GLY A 124 -8.02 -6.00 -7.06
N TRP A 125 -7.62 -4.72 -7.03
CA TRP A 125 -7.17 -4.00 -8.23
C TRP A 125 -5.80 -4.45 -8.75
N GLU A 126 -5.01 -5.17 -7.95
CA GLU A 126 -3.73 -5.77 -8.36
C GLU A 126 -4.02 -6.96 -9.28
N SER A 127 -4.95 -7.82 -8.86
CA SER A 127 -5.44 -8.95 -9.66
C SER A 127 -6.22 -8.47 -10.89
N LEU A 128 -7.00 -7.39 -10.76
CA LEU A 128 -7.73 -6.79 -11.88
C LEU A 128 -6.77 -6.24 -12.94
N LEU A 129 -5.66 -5.61 -12.54
CA LEU A 129 -4.64 -5.11 -13.48
C LEU A 129 -3.97 -6.26 -14.24
N LEU A 130 -3.64 -7.35 -13.54
CA LEU A 130 -3.07 -8.55 -14.18
C LEU A 130 -4.03 -9.18 -15.18
N GLU A 131 -5.31 -9.32 -14.81
CA GLU A 131 -6.30 -9.90 -15.68
C GLU A 131 -6.61 -9.01 -16.91
N THR A 132 -6.75 -7.70 -16.69
CA THR A 132 -6.98 -6.72 -17.76
C THR A 132 -5.79 -6.65 -18.72
N GLY A 133 -4.58 -6.65 -18.16
CA GLY A 133 -3.33 -6.68 -18.94
C GLY A 133 -3.15 -7.93 -19.77
N PHE A 134 -3.49 -9.10 -19.22
CA PHE A 134 -3.46 -10.35 -19.96
C PHE A 134 -4.36 -10.30 -21.19
N LEU A 135 -5.59 -9.79 -21.06
CA LEU A 135 -6.50 -9.64 -22.20
C LEU A 135 -5.99 -8.61 -23.22
N ALA A 136 -5.36 -7.53 -22.77
CA ALA A 136 -4.81 -6.49 -23.65
C ALA A 136 -3.72 -7.01 -24.61
N ILE A 137 -2.97 -8.04 -24.21
CA ILE A 137 -1.98 -8.72 -25.08
C ILE A 137 -2.64 -9.19 -26.38
N PHE A 138 -3.88 -9.65 -26.33
CA PHE A 138 -4.58 -10.25 -27.47
C PHE A 138 -5.51 -9.29 -28.19
N LEU A 139 -5.53 -8.00 -27.85
CA LEU A 139 -6.46 -7.03 -28.42
C LEU A 139 -6.04 -6.47 -29.80
N GLY A 140 -4.83 -6.83 -30.25
CA GLY A 140 -4.27 -6.43 -31.54
C GLY A 140 -3.65 -5.03 -31.54
N THR A 141 -2.95 -4.71 -32.63
CA THR A 141 -2.29 -3.40 -32.87
C THR A 141 -3.15 -2.48 -33.73
N GLY A 142 -2.83 -1.18 -33.77
CA GLY A 142 -3.60 -0.13 -34.47
C GLY A 142 -4.10 -0.53 -35.87
N ASP A 143 -3.28 -1.24 -36.63
CA ASP A 143 -3.56 -1.60 -38.03
C ASP A 143 -4.29 -2.94 -38.19
N THR A 144 -4.38 -3.76 -37.14
CA THR A 144 -5.14 -5.02 -37.16
C THR A 144 -6.51 -4.79 -36.55
N ALA A 145 -7.56 -5.31 -37.17
CA ALA A 145 -8.91 -5.15 -36.64
C ALA A 145 -9.10 -5.83 -35.27
N ALA A 146 -9.88 -5.18 -34.40
CA ALA A 146 -10.06 -5.65 -33.02
C ALA A 146 -10.86 -6.96 -33.00
N PRO A 147 -10.36 -8.03 -32.35
CA PRO A 147 -11.06 -9.31 -32.28
C PRO A 147 -12.29 -9.22 -31.37
N VAL A 148 -13.45 -9.54 -31.92
CA VAL A 148 -14.76 -9.53 -31.23
C VAL A 148 -14.71 -10.35 -29.95
N LEU A 149 -14.04 -11.50 -29.97
CA LEU A 149 -13.95 -12.39 -28.82
C LEU A 149 -13.24 -11.72 -27.63
N VAL A 150 -12.12 -11.02 -27.86
CA VAL A 150 -11.40 -10.35 -26.76
C VAL A 150 -12.21 -9.18 -26.20
N LEU A 151 -12.93 -8.44 -27.07
CA LEU A 151 -13.87 -7.42 -26.62
C LEU A 151 -14.97 -8.01 -25.72
N TRP A 152 -15.50 -9.19 -26.05
CA TRP A 152 -16.44 -9.91 -25.18
C TRP A 152 -15.80 -10.37 -23.86
N LEU A 153 -14.53 -10.79 -23.86
CA LEU A 153 -13.81 -11.13 -22.63
C LEU A 153 -13.60 -9.90 -21.72
N LEU A 154 -13.33 -8.72 -22.30
CA LEU A 154 -13.28 -7.45 -21.55
C LEU A 154 -14.65 -7.10 -20.98
N ARG A 155 -15.74 -7.25 -21.75
CA ARG A 155 -17.12 -7.09 -21.26
C ARG A 155 -17.45 -8.05 -20.12
N TRP A 156 -17.01 -9.30 -20.24
CA TRP A 156 -17.18 -10.30 -19.18
C TRP A 156 -16.40 -9.94 -17.91
N LEU A 157 -15.19 -9.42 -18.03
CA LEU A 157 -14.43 -8.91 -16.89
C LEU A 157 -15.13 -7.72 -16.22
N LEU A 158 -15.59 -6.74 -17.00
CA LEU A 158 -16.36 -5.60 -16.50
C LEU A 158 -17.65 -6.05 -15.79
N PHE A 159 -18.38 -6.99 -16.39
CA PHE A 159 -19.56 -7.59 -15.78
C PHE A 159 -19.22 -8.21 -14.42
N ARG A 160 -18.21 -9.09 -14.35
CA ARG A 160 -17.80 -9.72 -13.08
C ARG A 160 -17.40 -8.70 -12.02
N LEU A 161 -16.75 -7.61 -12.44
CA LEU A 161 -16.34 -6.53 -11.56
C LEU A 161 -17.53 -5.81 -10.94
N GLU A 162 -18.42 -5.25 -11.77
CA GLU A 162 -19.56 -4.46 -11.30
C GLU A 162 -20.61 -5.34 -10.62
N PHE A 163 -20.98 -6.45 -11.26
CA PHE A 163 -21.96 -7.39 -10.73
C PHE A 163 -21.48 -8.05 -9.43
N GLY A 164 -20.20 -8.45 -9.38
CA GLY A 164 -19.58 -8.97 -8.16
C GLY A 164 -19.60 -7.94 -7.02
N ALA A 165 -19.31 -6.67 -7.34
CA ALA A 165 -19.35 -5.57 -6.38
C ALA A 165 -20.77 -5.22 -5.90
N GLY A 166 -21.80 -5.36 -6.73
CA GLY A 166 -23.20 -5.19 -6.32
C GLY A 166 -23.67 -6.34 -5.43
N LEU A 167 -23.41 -7.58 -5.84
CA LEU A 167 -23.86 -8.76 -5.10
C LEU A 167 -23.25 -8.84 -3.70
N ILE A 168 -21.97 -8.50 -3.54
CA ILE A 168 -21.33 -8.54 -2.22
C ILE A 168 -21.94 -7.51 -1.26
N LYS A 169 -22.41 -6.37 -1.77
CA LYS A 169 -23.13 -5.35 -0.97
C LYS A 169 -24.50 -5.87 -0.54
N MET A 170 -25.24 -6.48 -1.46
CA MET A 170 -26.55 -7.07 -1.15
C MET A 170 -26.47 -8.23 -0.15
N ARG A 171 -25.41 -9.04 -0.22
CA ARG A 171 -25.19 -10.21 0.63
C ARG A 171 -24.49 -9.89 1.94
N GLY A 172 -23.74 -8.80 1.98
CA GLY A 172 -23.02 -8.34 3.16
C GLY A 172 -23.92 -7.56 4.12
N ASP A 173 -23.52 -6.34 4.38
CA ASP A 173 -24.06 -5.49 5.42
C ASP A 173 -25.56 -5.19 5.25
N ALA A 174 -26.31 -5.22 6.36
CA ALA A 174 -27.71 -4.82 6.37
C ALA A 174 -27.93 -3.33 6.03
N CYS A 175 -26.93 -2.45 6.19
CA CYS A 175 -27.08 -1.06 5.76
C CYS A 175 -27.28 -0.92 4.23
N TRP A 176 -26.76 -1.86 3.42
CA TRP A 176 -26.88 -1.78 1.96
C TRP A 176 -28.32 -2.01 1.53
N ARG A 177 -28.98 -2.99 2.18
CA ARG A 177 -30.40 -3.30 1.96
C ARG A 177 -31.33 -2.22 2.54
N ARG A 178 -30.89 -1.50 3.56
CA ARG A 178 -31.62 -0.36 4.17
C ARG A 178 -31.31 0.99 3.52
N LEU A 179 -30.44 1.03 2.50
CA LEU A 179 -29.99 2.24 1.81
C LEU A 179 -29.30 3.28 2.71
N THR A 180 -28.68 2.86 3.82
CA THR A 180 -28.05 3.75 4.82
C THR A 180 -26.53 3.64 4.89
N CYS A 181 -25.88 2.83 4.05
CA CYS A 181 -24.43 2.66 4.15
C CYS A 181 -23.65 3.96 3.89
N LEU A 182 -24.14 4.83 3.01
CA LEU A 182 -23.45 6.08 2.68
C LEU A 182 -23.54 7.14 3.78
N ASP A 183 -24.46 6.99 4.74
CA ASP A 183 -24.47 7.80 5.98
C ASP A 183 -23.15 7.67 6.75
N PHE A 184 -22.41 6.57 6.56
CA PHE A 184 -21.15 6.29 7.26
C PHE A 184 -19.94 6.21 6.32
N HIS A 185 -20.14 5.77 5.07
CA HIS A 185 -19.03 5.36 4.21
C HIS A 185 -18.08 6.52 3.88
N HIS A 186 -18.58 7.71 3.56
CA HIS A 186 -17.72 8.84 3.17
C HIS A 186 -16.71 9.26 4.26
N GLU A 187 -17.08 9.11 5.53
CA GLU A 187 -16.18 9.33 6.67
C GLU A 187 -15.26 8.13 6.94
N THR A 188 -15.79 6.90 6.82
CA THR A 188 -15.11 5.67 7.25
C THR A 188 -14.30 4.96 6.16
N GLN A 189 -14.47 5.34 4.89
CA GLN A 189 -13.80 4.78 3.71
C GLN A 189 -12.27 4.83 3.82
N PRO A 190 -11.52 3.84 3.29
CA PRO A 190 -10.08 3.68 3.54
C PRO A 190 -9.26 4.97 3.48
N MET A 191 -9.43 5.73 2.39
CA MET A 191 -8.72 6.97 2.15
C MET A 191 -9.71 8.05 1.66
N PRO A 192 -10.19 8.94 2.53
CA PRO A 192 -11.01 10.05 2.09
C PRO A 192 -10.22 10.98 1.15
N GLY A 193 -10.88 11.49 0.12
CA GLY A 193 -10.41 12.58 -0.75
C GLY A 193 -10.92 13.97 -0.34
N PRO A 194 -10.58 15.03 -1.08
CA PRO A 194 -10.90 16.41 -0.74
C PRO A 194 -12.40 16.69 -0.63
N LEU A 195 -13.23 15.97 -1.40
CA LEU A 195 -14.66 16.18 -1.42
C LEU A 195 -15.41 15.33 -0.38
N SER A 196 -14.76 14.35 0.25
CA SER A 196 -15.42 13.37 1.14
C SER A 196 -16.19 14.02 2.29
N TRP A 197 -15.67 15.12 2.84
CA TRP A 197 -16.35 15.88 3.88
C TRP A 197 -17.70 16.43 3.38
N PHE A 198 -17.71 17.00 2.17
CA PHE A 198 -18.94 17.53 1.57
C PHE A 198 -19.94 16.43 1.26
N PHE A 199 -19.45 15.31 0.70
CA PHE A 199 -20.27 14.13 0.47
C PHE A 199 -20.89 13.63 1.77
N HIS A 200 -20.12 13.49 2.84
CA HIS A 200 -20.63 13.03 4.14
C HIS A 200 -21.76 13.91 4.72
N HIS A 201 -21.79 15.20 4.38
CA HIS A 201 -22.81 16.13 4.83
C HIS A 201 -23.98 16.29 3.86
N LEU A 202 -24.06 15.46 2.80
CA LEU A 202 -25.25 15.43 1.96
C LEU A 202 -26.46 14.96 2.78
N PRO A 203 -27.67 15.46 2.47
CA PRO A 203 -28.87 15.02 3.16
C PRO A 203 -29.09 13.51 3.00
N ARG A 204 -29.57 12.84 4.05
CA ARG A 204 -29.86 11.39 4.04
C ARG A 204 -30.68 10.89 2.83
N PRO A 205 -31.68 11.63 2.32
CA PRO A 205 -32.38 11.22 1.10
C PRO A 205 -31.45 11.09 -0.11
N VAL A 206 -30.45 11.97 -0.25
CA VAL A 206 -29.44 11.91 -1.30
C VAL A 206 -28.58 10.66 -1.13
N HIS A 207 -28.14 10.35 0.09
CA HIS A 207 -27.42 9.10 0.37
C HIS A 207 -28.22 7.84 0.02
N ARG A 208 -29.52 7.84 0.27
CA ARG A 208 -30.39 6.72 -0.14
C ARG A 208 -30.44 6.58 -1.66
N VAL A 209 -30.54 7.70 -2.38
CA VAL A 209 -30.49 7.72 -3.85
C VAL A 209 -29.15 7.22 -4.35
N GLU A 210 -28.03 7.64 -3.76
CA GLU A 210 -26.70 7.16 -4.12
C GLU A 210 -26.57 5.64 -3.91
N VAL A 211 -27.08 5.08 -2.81
CA VAL A 211 -27.07 3.62 -2.59
C VAL A 211 -27.96 2.91 -3.62
N ALA A 212 -29.16 3.44 -3.88
CA ALA A 212 -30.09 2.85 -4.86
C ALA A 212 -29.50 2.89 -6.28
N ALA A 213 -28.92 4.03 -6.69
CA ALA A 213 -28.23 4.18 -7.97
C ALA A 213 -27.04 3.22 -8.08
N ASN A 214 -26.25 3.06 -7.01
CA ASN A 214 -25.19 2.06 -6.97
C ASN A 214 -25.73 0.64 -7.18
N HIS A 215 -26.85 0.27 -6.55
CA HIS A 215 -27.47 -1.04 -6.76
C HIS A 215 -27.95 -1.24 -8.20
N VAL A 216 -28.63 -0.25 -8.78
CA VAL A 216 -29.08 -0.31 -10.18
C VAL A 216 -27.90 -0.48 -11.13
N THR A 217 -26.88 0.38 -10.99
CA THR A 217 -25.72 0.35 -11.88
C THR A 217 -24.85 -0.90 -11.70
N GLN A 218 -24.80 -1.50 -10.52
CA GLN A 218 -24.01 -2.70 -10.28
C GLN A 218 -24.77 -3.99 -10.45
N LEU A 219 -26.11 -4.00 -10.40
CA LEU A 219 -26.89 -5.24 -10.46
C LEU A 219 -27.72 -5.38 -11.73
N LEU A 220 -28.12 -4.28 -12.37
CA LEU A 220 -28.99 -4.32 -13.56
C LEU A 220 -28.24 -3.91 -14.82
N VAL A 221 -27.54 -2.77 -14.76
CA VAL A 221 -26.80 -2.22 -15.90
C VAL A 221 -25.72 -3.17 -16.48
N PRO A 222 -25.04 -4.05 -15.70
CA PRO A 222 -24.07 -4.96 -16.28
C PRO A 222 -24.66 -5.91 -17.33
N PHE A 223 -25.94 -6.29 -17.21
CA PHE A 223 -26.61 -7.13 -18.21
C PHE A 223 -26.78 -6.39 -19.55
N LEU A 224 -26.95 -5.07 -19.50
CA LEU A 224 -27.11 -4.23 -20.70
C LEU A 224 -25.81 -4.09 -21.50
N LEU A 225 -24.65 -4.45 -20.94
CA LEU A 225 -23.37 -4.51 -21.69
C LEU A 225 -23.39 -5.54 -22.82
N PHE A 226 -24.32 -6.50 -22.77
CA PHE A 226 -24.49 -7.55 -23.78
C PHE A 226 -25.62 -7.25 -24.77
N ALA A 227 -26.31 -6.12 -24.64
CA ALA A 227 -27.32 -5.67 -25.60
C ALA A 227 -26.67 -5.11 -26.89
N PRO A 228 -27.40 -5.05 -28.01
CA PRO A 228 -26.93 -4.35 -29.22
C PRO A 228 -26.64 -2.87 -28.97
N GLN A 229 -25.79 -2.27 -29.81
CA GLN A 229 -25.60 -0.82 -29.79
C GLN A 229 -26.89 -0.09 -30.23
N PRO A 230 -27.21 1.09 -29.65
CA PRO A 230 -26.41 1.90 -28.73
C PRO A 230 -26.61 1.59 -27.23
N VAL A 231 -27.42 0.58 -26.88
CA VAL A 231 -27.76 0.27 -25.48
C VAL A 231 -26.52 -0.08 -24.65
N ALA A 232 -25.60 -0.89 -25.21
CA ALA A 232 -24.35 -1.22 -24.54
C ALA A 232 -23.48 0.02 -24.29
N SER A 233 -23.41 0.97 -25.23
CA SER A 233 -22.70 2.25 -25.05
C SER A 233 -23.33 3.09 -23.95
N ALA A 234 -24.66 3.19 -23.90
CA ALA A 234 -25.36 3.92 -22.85
C ALA A 234 -25.12 3.29 -21.46
N ALA A 235 -25.16 1.97 -21.37
CA ALA A 235 -24.86 1.22 -20.14
C ALA A 235 -23.42 1.46 -19.66
N ALA A 236 -22.45 1.38 -20.58
CA ALA A 236 -21.05 1.65 -20.29
C ALA A 236 -20.82 3.12 -19.90
N GLY A 237 -21.47 4.08 -20.57
CA GLY A 237 -21.42 5.50 -20.22
C GLY A 237 -21.96 5.77 -18.81
N LEU A 238 -23.06 5.12 -18.43
CA LEU A 238 -23.58 5.18 -17.07
C LEU A 238 -22.60 4.60 -16.04
N MET A 239 -21.95 3.48 -16.35
CA MET A 239 -20.87 2.94 -15.50
C MET A 239 -19.73 3.94 -15.35
N VAL A 240 -19.23 4.54 -16.44
CA VAL A 240 -18.19 5.59 -16.40
C VAL A 240 -18.61 6.74 -15.48
N LEU A 241 -19.83 7.24 -15.61
CA LEU A 241 -20.34 8.33 -14.77
C LEU A 241 -20.34 7.95 -13.28
N THR A 242 -20.83 6.76 -12.94
CA THR A 242 -20.84 6.30 -11.54
C THR A 242 -19.43 6.06 -11.00
N GLN A 243 -18.50 5.58 -11.81
CA GLN A 243 -17.11 5.40 -11.40
C GLN A 243 -16.40 6.75 -11.19
N LEU A 244 -16.70 7.77 -12.01
CA LEU A 244 -16.22 9.14 -11.78
C LEU A 244 -16.79 9.74 -10.49
N TRP A 245 -18.07 9.49 -10.20
CA TRP A 245 -18.67 9.88 -8.91
C TRP A 245 -17.91 9.26 -7.72
N LEU A 246 -17.55 7.98 -7.81
CA LEU A 246 -16.74 7.32 -6.79
C LEU A 246 -15.34 7.94 -6.65
N VAL A 247 -14.67 8.26 -7.77
CA VAL A 247 -13.36 8.95 -7.79
C VAL A 247 -13.44 10.32 -7.10
N LEU A 248 -14.53 11.07 -7.30
CA LEU A 248 -14.73 12.35 -6.62
C LEU A 248 -14.93 12.17 -5.11
N SER A 249 -15.67 11.14 -4.71
CA SER A 249 -16.04 10.90 -3.32
C SER A 249 -14.94 10.29 -2.44
N GLY A 250 -13.89 9.69 -3.03
CA GLY A 250 -12.88 8.93 -2.28
C GLY A 250 -11.66 8.48 -3.09
N ASN A 251 -10.61 8.03 -2.41
CA ASN A 251 -9.39 7.52 -3.04
C ASN A 251 -9.35 5.98 -3.01
N PHE A 252 -9.49 5.34 -4.18
CA PHE A 252 -9.49 3.87 -4.31
C PHE A 252 -8.40 3.35 -5.27
N ALA A 253 -7.18 3.89 -5.15
CA ALA A 253 -6.07 3.56 -6.04
C ALA A 253 -6.52 3.63 -7.52
N TRP A 254 -6.12 2.66 -8.34
CA TRP A 254 -6.54 2.57 -9.74
C TRP A 254 -7.76 1.67 -9.98
N LEU A 255 -8.50 1.27 -8.93
CA LEU A 255 -9.67 0.40 -9.09
C LEU A 255 -10.71 1.04 -10.03
N ASN A 256 -11.20 2.24 -9.70
CA ASN A 256 -12.21 2.92 -10.51
C ASN A 256 -11.69 3.27 -11.90
N TRP A 257 -10.41 3.63 -12.01
CA TRP A 257 -9.79 3.96 -13.30
C TRP A 257 -9.70 2.75 -14.23
N LEU A 258 -9.42 1.55 -13.71
CA LEU A 258 -9.51 0.32 -14.48
C LEU A 258 -10.95 0.01 -14.90
N THR A 259 -11.92 0.19 -14.01
CA THR A 259 -13.34 0.01 -14.35
C THR A 259 -13.77 0.96 -15.47
N ILE A 260 -13.35 2.23 -15.39
CA ILE A 260 -13.60 3.24 -16.43
C ILE A 260 -12.96 2.80 -17.75
N ALA A 261 -11.67 2.40 -17.74
CA ALA A 261 -11.01 1.92 -18.94
C ALA A 261 -11.77 0.75 -19.58
N LEU A 262 -12.15 -0.25 -18.79
CA LEU A 262 -12.96 -1.39 -19.24
C LEU A 262 -14.30 -0.94 -19.83
N ALA A 263 -15.01 -0.01 -19.20
CA ALA A 263 -16.27 0.51 -19.72
C ALA A 263 -16.09 1.27 -21.04
N LEU A 264 -15.03 2.08 -21.18
CA LEU A 264 -14.71 2.80 -22.42
C LEU A 264 -14.44 1.85 -23.60
N SER A 265 -13.99 0.61 -23.33
CA SER A 265 -13.82 -0.42 -24.37
C SER A 265 -15.14 -0.92 -24.98
N VAL A 266 -16.28 -0.66 -24.32
CA VAL A 266 -17.61 -1.10 -24.75
C VAL A 266 -18.34 -0.04 -25.59
N ILE A 267 -17.96 1.23 -25.45
CA ILE A 267 -18.62 2.33 -26.14
C ILE A 267 -18.29 2.28 -27.64
N ASP A 268 -19.31 2.39 -28.48
CA ASP A 268 -19.18 2.61 -29.92
C ASP A 268 -19.00 4.11 -30.17
N TRP A 269 -17.82 4.49 -30.63
CA TRP A 269 -17.46 5.88 -30.91
C TRP A 269 -17.68 6.27 -32.37
N THR A 270 -18.11 5.35 -33.24
CA THR A 270 -18.37 5.61 -34.67
C THR A 270 -19.28 6.82 -34.91
N PRO A 271 -20.35 7.06 -34.11
CA PRO A 271 -21.19 8.25 -34.29
C PRO A 271 -20.47 9.58 -34.06
N LEU A 272 -19.38 9.59 -33.29
CA LEU A 272 -18.60 10.79 -32.97
C LEU A 272 -17.33 10.91 -33.84
N ALA A 273 -16.67 9.79 -34.11
CA ALA A 273 -15.36 9.75 -34.78
C ALA A 273 -15.44 9.51 -36.30
N GLY A 274 -16.61 9.13 -36.82
CA GLY A 274 -16.76 8.72 -38.22
C GLY A 274 -16.39 7.25 -38.46
N PRO A 275 -16.34 6.82 -39.73
CA PRO A 275 -16.07 5.43 -40.09
C PRO A 275 -14.66 5.00 -39.67
N PRO A 276 -14.45 3.69 -39.41
CA PRO A 276 -13.14 3.18 -39.06
C PRO A 276 -12.11 3.41 -40.18
N PRO A 277 -10.82 3.65 -39.84
CA PRO A 277 -9.76 3.59 -40.83
C PRO A 277 -9.68 2.17 -41.41
N VAL A 278 -9.10 2.02 -42.61
CA VAL A 278 -8.89 0.69 -43.22
C VAL A 278 -7.97 -0.14 -42.31
N GLN A 279 -8.43 -1.34 -41.92
CA GLN A 279 -7.69 -2.25 -41.05
C GLN A 279 -7.33 -3.53 -41.82
N ALA A 280 -6.13 -4.04 -41.57
CA ALA A 280 -5.71 -5.33 -42.09
C ALA A 280 -6.52 -6.45 -41.44
N ALA A 281 -6.89 -7.44 -42.25
CA ALA A 281 -7.50 -8.66 -41.76
C ALA A 281 -6.51 -9.40 -40.83
N PRO A 282 -6.99 -9.97 -39.71
CA PRO A 282 -6.14 -10.72 -38.80
C PRO A 282 -5.59 -11.99 -39.49
N PRO A 283 -4.30 -12.31 -39.30
CA PRO A 283 -3.74 -13.54 -39.84
C PRO A 283 -4.26 -14.78 -39.09
N LEU A 284 -4.34 -15.93 -39.78
CA LEU A 284 -4.92 -17.17 -39.22
C LEU A 284 -4.30 -17.60 -37.88
N TRP A 285 -2.98 -17.48 -37.73
CA TRP A 285 -2.30 -17.85 -36.48
C TRP A 285 -2.81 -17.02 -35.29
N TYR A 286 -3.14 -15.75 -35.51
CA TYR A 286 -3.65 -14.86 -34.48
C TYR A 286 -5.09 -15.20 -34.14
N GLU A 287 -5.93 -15.53 -35.14
CA GLU A 287 -7.28 -16.05 -34.90
C GLU A 287 -7.22 -17.31 -34.00
N VAL A 288 -6.35 -18.27 -34.32
CA VAL A 288 -6.16 -19.51 -33.53
C VAL A 288 -5.75 -19.18 -32.08
N VAL A 289 -4.83 -18.24 -31.88
CA VAL A 289 -4.42 -17.80 -30.53
C VAL A 289 -5.59 -17.17 -29.77
N VAL A 290 -6.36 -16.30 -30.41
CA VAL A 290 -7.54 -15.67 -29.80
C VAL A 290 -8.59 -16.71 -29.41
N PHE A 291 -8.84 -17.72 -30.26
CA PHE A 291 -9.72 -18.84 -29.93
C PHE A 291 -9.22 -19.63 -28.72
N ALA A 292 -7.92 -19.97 -28.68
CA ALA A 292 -7.33 -20.71 -27.57
C ALA A 292 -7.45 -19.93 -26.24
N VAL A 293 -7.16 -18.62 -26.25
CA VAL A 293 -7.29 -17.76 -25.06
C VAL A 293 -8.75 -17.62 -24.64
N THR A 294 -9.67 -17.51 -25.60
CA THR A 294 -11.11 -17.46 -25.30
C THR A 294 -11.56 -18.75 -24.61
N ALA A 295 -11.17 -19.91 -25.13
CA ALA A 295 -11.47 -21.21 -24.52
C ALA A 295 -10.87 -21.32 -23.10
N LEU A 296 -9.64 -20.86 -22.90
CA LEU A 296 -8.99 -20.83 -21.58
C LEU A 296 -9.78 -19.96 -20.59
N VAL A 297 -10.14 -18.72 -20.97
CA VAL A 297 -10.88 -17.80 -20.08
C VAL A 297 -12.27 -18.35 -19.77
N LEU A 298 -12.96 -18.98 -20.73
CA LEU A 298 -14.23 -19.65 -20.48
C LEU A 298 -14.10 -20.80 -19.48
N ALA A 299 -13.07 -21.64 -19.63
CA ALA A 299 -12.81 -22.74 -18.70
C ALA A 299 -12.51 -22.23 -17.28
N LEU A 300 -11.66 -21.20 -17.15
CA LEU A 300 -11.33 -20.59 -15.86
C LEU A 300 -12.53 -19.85 -15.23
N SER A 301 -13.45 -19.33 -16.04
CA SER A 301 -14.66 -18.62 -15.60
C SER A 301 -15.62 -19.47 -14.78
N TYR A 302 -15.50 -20.80 -14.81
CA TYR A 302 -16.30 -21.70 -13.97
C TYR A 302 -16.23 -21.34 -12.48
N ARG A 303 -15.03 -21.06 -11.94
CA ARG A 303 -14.86 -20.78 -10.50
C ARG A 303 -15.47 -19.43 -10.08
N PRO A 304 -15.20 -18.31 -10.78
CA PRO A 304 -15.88 -17.05 -10.50
C PRO A 304 -17.38 -17.09 -10.73
N ALA A 305 -17.88 -17.76 -11.78
CA ALA A 305 -19.31 -17.90 -12.01
C ALA A 305 -20.00 -18.63 -10.84
N ARG A 306 -19.42 -19.74 -10.38
CA ARG A 306 -19.90 -20.44 -9.17
C ARG A 306 -19.87 -19.55 -7.93
N ASN A 307 -18.86 -18.68 -7.80
CA ASN A 307 -18.80 -17.71 -6.71
C ASN A 307 -19.89 -16.64 -6.78
N LEU A 308 -20.21 -16.13 -7.98
CA LEU A 308 -21.30 -15.18 -8.19
C LEU A 308 -22.66 -15.80 -7.82
N LEU A 309 -22.87 -17.08 -8.13
CA LEU A 309 -24.09 -17.81 -7.79
C LEU A 309 -24.14 -18.25 -6.30
N SER A 310 -23.00 -18.28 -5.60
CA SER A 310 -22.92 -18.68 -4.20
C SER A 310 -23.56 -17.66 -3.25
N ARG A 311 -24.28 -18.15 -2.23
CA ARG A 311 -24.74 -17.33 -1.09
C ARG A 311 -23.58 -16.78 -0.26
N ARG A 312 -22.47 -17.52 -0.19
CA ARG A 312 -21.23 -17.12 0.51
C ARG A 312 -20.18 -16.70 -0.51
N GLN A 313 -20.43 -15.56 -1.14
CA GLN A 313 -19.53 -15.00 -2.14
C GLN A 313 -18.19 -14.61 -1.49
N ALA A 314 -17.08 -15.07 -2.06
CA ALA A 314 -15.75 -14.61 -1.73
C ALA A 314 -15.42 -13.33 -2.50
N MET A 315 -14.92 -12.33 -1.78
CA MET A 315 -14.48 -11.03 -2.31
C MET A 315 -12.99 -11.08 -2.69
N ASN A 316 -12.65 -10.57 -3.88
CA ASN A 316 -11.27 -10.40 -4.37
C ASN A 316 -10.43 -11.68 -4.30
N ARG A 317 -11.01 -12.83 -4.70
CA ARG A 317 -10.35 -14.12 -4.65
C ARG A 317 -9.68 -14.45 -5.98
N SER A 318 -8.38 -14.73 -5.91
CA SER A 318 -7.64 -15.38 -6.98
C SER A 318 -7.72 -16.91 -6.84
N TYR A 319 -7.79 -17.59 -7.98
CA TYR A 319 -7.93 -19.05 -8.06
C TYR A 319 -6.66 -19.75 -8.57
N ASP A 320 -5.70 -19.00 -9.05
CA ASP A 320 -4.46 -19.48 -9.64
C ASP A 320 -3.31 -18.47 -9.41
N PRO A 321 -2.04 -18.89 -9.53
CA PRO A 321 -0.90 -18.02 -9.28
C PRO A 321 -0.66 -16.94 -10.34
N LEU A 322 -1.35 -16.96 -11.47
CA LEU A 322 -1.24 -15.95 -12.53
C LEU A 322 -2.33 -14.87 -12.40
N HIS A 323 -3.24 -15.02 -11.42
CA HIS A 323 -4.38 -14.13 -11.20
C HIS A 323 -5.25 -14.00 -12.44
N LEU A 324 -5.55 -15.12 -13.11
CA LEU A 324 -6.39 -15.13 -14.30
C LEU A 324 -7.81 -15.53 -13.93
N VAL A 325 -8.76 -14.65 -14.27
CA VAL A 325 -10.20 -14.88 -14.08
C VAL A 325 -10.57 -14.99 -12.59
N ASN A 326 -10.55 -13.84 -11.92
CA ASN A 326 -10.78 -13.73 -10.48
C ASN A 326 -12.22 -13.35 -10.12
N THR A 327 -12.51 -13.34 -8.81
CA THR A 327 -13.71 -12.71 -8.25
C THR A 327 -13.38 -11.30 -7.81
N TYR A 328 -14.34 -10.39 -7.97
CA TYR A 328 -14.20 -9.00 -7.54
C TYR A 328 -15.35 -8.61 -6.62
N GLY A 329 -15.05 -7.78 -5.64
CA GLY A 329 -16.06 -7.18 -4.80
C GLY A 329 -15.46 -6.04 -3.98
N ALA A 330 -16.30 -5.07 -3.62
CA ALA A 330 -15.88 -3.91 -2.85
C ALA A 330 -16.93 -3.56 -1.81
N PHE A 331 -16.45 -3.26 -0.60
CA PHE A 331 -17.24 -2.67 0.49
C PHE A 331 -18.50 -3.45 0.87
N GLY A 332 -18.43 -4.79 0.88
CA GLY A 332 -19.52 -5.64 1.38
C GLY A 332 -19.88 -5.38 2.85
N SER A 333 -18.93 -4.85 3.65
CA SER A 333 -19.15 -4.41 5.03
C SER A 333 -18.63 -2.99 5.23
N ILE A 334 -19.35 -2.19 6.01
CA ILE A 334 -19.06 -0.77 6.23
C ILE A 334 -18.75 -0.53 7.71
N SER A 335 -17.70 0.21 8.00
CA SER A 335 -17.41 0.63 9.38
C SER A 335 -18.33 1.78 9.79
N ARG A 336 -18.69 1.85 11.08
CA ARG A 336 -19.56 2.93 11.61
C ARG A 336 -18.77 4.02 12.32
N MET A 337 -17.50 3.72 12.59
CA MET A 337 -16.57 4.64 13.24
C MET A 337 -15.28 4.67 12.42
N ARG A 338 -14.72 5.86 12.26
CA ARG A 338 -13.38 6.02 11.72
C ARG A 338 -12.37 5.92 12.86
N LEU A 339 -11.69 4.78 12.94
CA LEU A 339 -10.54 4.61 13.83
C LEU A 339 -9.25 4.83 13.06
N GLU A 340 -8.26 5.42 13.72
CA GLU A 340 -6.93 5.67 13.18
C GLU A 340 -5.86 5.30 14.18
N VAL A 341 -4.83 4.60 13.71
CA VAL A 341 -3.60 4.40 14.49
C VAL A 341 -2.69 5.60 14.24
N VAL A 342 -2.26 6.21 15.33
CA VAL A 342 -1.32 7.33 15.36
C VAL A 342 -0.03 6.84 16.01
N VAL A 343 1.09 7.07 15.32
CA VAL A 343 2.41 6.65 15.74
C VAL A 343 3.17 7.87 16.23
N GLU A 344 3.73 7.78 17.43
CA GLU A 344 4.42 8.88 18.10
C GLU A 344 5.81 8.40 18.52
N GLY A 345 6.80 9.28 18.41
CA GLY A 345 8.13 9.05 18.96
C GLY A 345 8.43 10.02 20.10
N SER A 346 9.42 9.66 20.93
CA SER A 346 10.02 10.56 21.91
C SER A 346 11.54 10.45 21.84
N ALA A 347 12.24 11.59 21.97
CA ALA A 347 13.69 11.64 22.08
C ALA A 347 14.19 11.48 23.53
N ASP A 348 13.27 11.45 24.51
CA ASP A 348 13.64 11.42 25.92
C ASP A 348 14.37 10.11 26.24
N PRO A 349 15.51 10.15 26.94
CA PRO A 349 16.29 8.95 27.23
C PRO A 349 15.54 7.98 28.16
N VAL A 350 14.78 8.52 29.12
CA VAL A 350 14.03 7.77 30.13
C VAL A 350 12.59 8.24 30.14
N MET A 351 11.65 7.29 30.27
CA MET A 351 10.23 7.59 30.32
C MET A 351 9.79 8.14 31.68
N HIS A 352 9.03 9.22 31.66
CA HIS A 352 8.41 9.85 32.81
C HIS A 352 7.05 10.44 32.43
N GLU A 353 6.27 10.91 33.40
CA GLU A 353 4.92 11.44 33.14
C GLU A 353 4.92 12.65 32.19
N GLY A 354 5.94 13.50 32.27
CA GLY A 354 6.12 14.65 31.38
C GLY A 354 6.77 14.36 30.02
N THR A 355 6.95 13.10 29.63
CA THR A 355 7.65 12.75 28.38
C THR A 355 6.96 13.36 27.16
N GLU A 356 7.72 14.04 26.32
CA GLU A 356 7.19 14.67 25.12
C GLU A 356 7.06 13.64 23.99
N TRP A 357 5.85 13.54 23.42
CA TRP A 357 5.54 12.66 22.30
C TRP A 357 5.20 13.46 21.05
N ARG A 358 5.90 13.18 19.96
CA ARG A 358 5.72 13.85 18.67
C ARG A 358 5.22 12.86 17.61
N GLU A 359 4.18 13.25 16.89
CA GLU A 359 3.48 12.40 15.92
C GLU A 359 4.20 12.31 14.58
N TYR A 360 4.33 11.09 14.04
CA TYR A 360 4.69 10.85 12.64
C TYR A 360 3.51 11.14 11.73
N GLY A 361 3.68 12.08 10.79
CA GLY A 361 2.63 12.44 9.85
C GLY A 361 2.62 11.54 8.62
N PHE A 362 1.51 10.85 8.37
CA PHE A 362 1.31 10.05 7.17
C PHE A 362 0.85 10.92 5.98
N ARG A 363 1.07 10.46 4.74
CA ARG A 363 0.84 11.28 3.54
C ARG A 363 -0.63 11.52 3.27
N GLY A 364 -1.45 10.48 3.33
CA GLY A 364 -2.84 10.55 2.87
C GLY A 364 -3.89 10.16 3.89
N LYS A 365 -3.64 9.22 4.81
CA LYS A 365 -4.64 8.86 5.82
C LYS A 365 -4.97 10.07 6.73
N PRO A 366 -6.13 10.12 7.41
CA PRO A 366 -6.40 11.13 8.43
C PRO A 366 -5.28 11.20 9.50
N GLY A 367 -4.96 12.41 9.93
CA GLY A 367 -3.85 12.72 10.83
C GLY A 367 -4.12 14.01 11.59
N ASP A 368 -3.43 15.10 11.22
CA ASP A 368 -3.73 16.45 11.73
C ASP A 368 -5.22 16.82 11.53
N PRO A 369 -5.96 17.17 12.60
CA PRO A 369 -7.36 17.59 12.52
C PRO A 369 -7.65 18.78 11.60
N ARG A 370 -6.65 19.65 11.35
CA ARG A 370 -6.78 20.79 10.43
C ARG A 370 -6.52 20.44 8.97
N ARG A 371 -6.04 19.22 8.69
CA ARG A 371 -5.69 18.82 7.33
C ARG A 371 -6.91 18.36 6.55
N LEU A 372 -7.21 19.07 5.46
CA LEU A 372 -8.11 18.59 4.43
C LEU A 372 -7.50 17.34 3.75
N PRO A 373 -8.24 16.22 3.61
CA PRO A 373 -7.76 15.07 2.86
C PRO A 373 -7.43 15.42 1.40
N ARG A 374 -6.40 14.80 0.81
CA ARG A 374 -5.91 15.11 -0.54
C ARG A 374 -6.33 14.05 -1.56
N LEU A 375 -6.30 14.41 -2.84
CA LEU A 375 -6.48 13.46 -3.94
C LEU A 375 -5.15 12.75 -4.21
N PHE A 376 -5.18 11.42 -4.13
CA PHE A 376 -4.03 10.54 -4.39
C PHE A 376 -4.32 9.54 -5.50
N ALA A 377 -5.54 9.00 -5.59
CA ALA A 377 -5.92 8.08 -6.64
C ALA A 377 -5.68 8.75 -8.02
N PRO A 378 -5.08 8.05 -9.00
CA PRO A 378 -4.86 6.61 -9.07
C PRO A 378 -3.67 6.06 -8.26
N TYR A 379 -2.81 6.89 -7.69
CA TYR A 379 -1.65 6.43 -6.93
C TYR A 379 -2.04 5.71 -5.63
N HIS A 380 -1.36 4.61 -5.32
CA HIS A 380 -1.63 3.79 -4.13
C HIS A 380 -0.57 4.01 -3.04
N LEU A 381 -0.98 4.63 -1.92
CA LEU A 381 -0.19 4.77 -0.70
C LEU A 381 -0.33 3.51 0.17
N ARG A 382 0.54 2.52 -0.04
CA ARG A 382 0.37 1.16 0.52
C ARG A 382 0.43 1.15 2.06
N LEU A 383 1.36 1.93 2.64
CA LEU A 383 1.49 2.05 4.09
C LEU A 383 0.26 2.71 4.73
N ASP A 384 -0.20 3.85 4.20
CA ASP A 384 -1.41 4.53 4.66
C ASP A 384 -2.65 3.63 4.58
N TRP A 385 -2.79 2.86 3.49
CA TRP A 385 -3.89 1.92 3.32
C TRP A 385 -3.86 0.79 4.36
N MET A 386 -2.67 0.22 4.63
CA MET A 386 -2.51 -0.81 5.65
C MET A 386 -2.72 -0.27 7.08
N MET A 387 -2.43 1.01 7.35
CA MET A 387 -2.75 1.65 8.63
C MET A 387 -4.27 1.72 8.87
N TRP A 388 -5.08 1.92 7.83
CA TRP A 388 -6.53 1.85 7.95
C TRP A 388 -6.99 0.44 8.36
N PHE A 389 -6.45 -0.62 7.75
CA PHE A 389 -6.74 -1.99 8.19
C PHE A 389 -6.25 -2.27 9.62
N ALA A 390 -5.07 -1.77 9.99
CA ALA A 390 -4.53 -1.91 11.34
C ALA A 390 -5.48 -1.31 12.39
N ALA A 391 -6.13 -0.19 12.08
CA ALA A 391 -7.11 0.44 12.96
C ALA A 391 -8.41 -0.38 13.09
N LEU A 392 -8.83 -1.07 12.03
CA LEU A 392 -9.98 -1.99 12.07
C LEU A 392 -9.69 -3.23 12.93
N SER A 393 -8.52 -3.83 12.75
CA SER A 393 -8.06 -4.94 13.57
C SER A 393 -6.53 -5.01 13.61
N PRO A 394 -5.91 -5.09 14.81
CA PRO A 394 -4.47 -5.30 14.94
C PRO A 394 -3.97 -6.55 14.22
N ALA A 395 -4.85 -7.52 13.94
CA ALA A 395 -4.52 -8.74 13.21
C ALA A 395 -3.90 -8.48 11.83
N TYR A 396 -4.34 -7.42 11.14
CA TYR A 396 -3.81 -7.01 9.82
C TYR A 396 -2.41 -6.40 9.89
N ALA A 397 -1.99 -5.96 11.08
CA ALA A 397 -0.72 -5.28 11.32
C ALA A 397 0.39 -6.23 11.81
N ARG A 398 0.02 -7.45 12.25
CA ARG A 398 0.90 -8.39 12.97
C ARG A 398 2.23 -8.68 12.28
N SER A 399 2.24 -8.81 10.96
CA SER A 399 3.45 -9.20 10.22
C SER A 399 4.42 -8.05 9.96
N TRP A 400 3.95 -6.80 9.90
CA TRP A 400 4.74 -5.67 9.39
C TRP A 400 4.86 -4.48 10.35
N PHE A 401 3.99 -4.36 11.35
CA PHE A 401 3.99 -3.18 12.24
C PHE A 401 5.18 -3.17 13.20
N GLY A 402 5.61 -4.34 13.69
CA GLY A 402 6.84 -4.47 14.49
C GLY A 402 8.07 -4.01 13.69
N PRO A 403 8.34 -4.63 12.52
CA PRO A 403 9.40 -4.16 11.62
C PRO A 403 9.29 -2.68 11.24
N PHE A 404 8.08 -2.15 11.06
CA PHE A 404 7.89 -0.71 10.84
C PHE A 404 8.38 0.14 12.02
N VAL A 405 8.04 -0.24 13.26
CA VAL A 405 8.47 0.47 14.47
C VAL A 405 9.98 0.40 14.68
N ASP A 406 10.59 -0.78 14.49
CA ASP A 406 12.04 -0.95 14.59
C ASP A 406 12.78 -0.01 13.62
N ARG A 407 12.23 0.14 12.42
CA ARG A 407 12.78 1.03 11.39
C ARG A 407 12.61 2.51 11.71
N LEU A 408 11.54 2.89 12.42
CA LEU A 408 11.39 4.25 12.94
C LEU A 408 12.43 4.55 14.04
N LEU A 409 12.65 3.60 14.95
CA LEU A 409 13.69 3.68 15.98
C LEU A 409 15.11 3.73 15.38
N GLU A 410 15.30 3.15 14.20
CA GLU A 410 16.54 3.23 13.42
C GLU A 410 16.72 4.52 12.63
N GLY A 411 15.64 5.30 12.44
CA GLY A 411 15.66 6.44 11.50
C GLY A 411 15.86 6.00 10.05
N ASP A 412 15.32 4.84 9.66
CA ASP A 412 15.51 4.29 8.32
C ASP A 412 14.98 5.25 7.24
N ARG A 413 15.89 5.72 6.39
CA ARG A 413 15.59 6.75 5.38
C ARG A 413 14.48 6.34 4.41
N ASP A 414 14.45 5.08 3.98
CA ASP A 414 13.46 4.63 3.01
C ASP A 414 12.06 4.52 3.64
N THR A 415 11.97 4.14 4.90
CA THR A 415 10.73 4.13 5.68
C THR A 415 10.23 5.54 5.95
N LEU A 416 11.11 6.44 6.39
CA LEU A 416 10.77 7.84 6.65
C LEU A 416 10.29 8.55 5.37
N ARG A 417 10.80 8.17 4.19
CA ARG A 417 10.31 8.67 2.89
C ARG A 417 8.86 8.28 2.60
N LEU A 418 8.35 7.17 3.14
CA LEU A 418 6.93 6.82 2.97
C LEU A 418 6.01 7.77 3.75
N LEU A 419 6.52 8.41 4.80
CA LEU A 419 5.79 9.35 5.63
C LEU A 419 5.74 10.74 4.97
N GLY A 420 4.78 11.56 5.40
CA GLY A 420 4.63 12.95 5.01
C GLY A 420 5.38 13.91 5.93
N HIS A 421 5.56 13.55 7.20
CA HIS A 421 6.28 14.34 8.19
C HIS A 421 7.05 13.44 9.17
N ASN A 422 8.35 13.73 9.34
CA ASN A 422 9.20 13.14 10.37
C ASN A 422 9.46 14.19 11.48
N PRO A 423 9.02 13.96 12.72
CA PRO A 423 9.26 14.88 13.84
C PRO A 423 10.70 14.87 14.38
N PHE A 424 11.57 13.98 13.88
CA PHE A 424 12.97 13.85 14.28
C PHE A 424 13.89 14.00 13.05
N PRO A 425 14.05 15.20 12.47
CA PRO A 425 14.89 15.40 11.28
C PRO A 425 16.39 15.23 11.57
N ASP A 426 16.83 15.63 12.78
CA ASP A 426 18.24 15.68 13.17
C ASP A 426 18.68 14.48 14.03
N GLY A 427 17.81 13.49 14.22
CA GLY A 427 18.08 12.36 15.11
C GLY A 427 17.04 11.24 15.00
N THR A 428 17.12 10.28 15.91
CA THR A 428 16.18 9.16 16.02
C THR A 428 15.39 9.24 17.32
N PRO A 429 14.12 8.77 17.33
CA PRO A 429 13.41 8.62 18.60
C PRO A 429 14.10 7.54 19.45
N ARG A 430 14.11 7.75 20.77
CA ARG A 430 14.52 6.76 21.77
C ARG A 430 13.39 5.78 22.06
N HIS A 431 12.15 6.27 22.01
CA HIS A 431 10.95 5.48 22.23
C HIS A 431 9.95 5.73 21.11
N VAL A 432 9.22 4.69 20.72
CA VAL A 432 8.09 4.78 19.81
C VAL A 432 6.88 4.14 20.48
N ARG A 433 5.71 4.76 20.34
CA ARG A 433 4.42 4.19 20.76
C ARG A 433 3.38 4.37 19.67
N ALA A 434 2.27 3.65 19.80
CA ALA A 434 1.12 3.85 18.92
C ALA A 434 -0.19 3.86 19.70
N ARG A 435 -1.09 4.76 19.31
CA ARG A 435 -2.39 4.99 19.96
C ARG A 435 -3.51 4.96 18.93
N VAL A 436 -4.68 4.51 19.34
CA VAL A 436 -5.90 4.53 18.53
C VAL A 436 -6.73 5.75 18.90
N PHE A 437 -7.14 6.48 17.89
CA PHE A 437 -8.05 7.60 18.00
C PHE A 437 -9.28 7.37 17.15
N ARG A 438 -10.42 7.88 17.61
CA ARG A 438 -11.62 8.02 16.79
C ARG A 438 -11.58 9.38 16.12
N TYR A 439 -11.79 9.37 14.82
CA TYR A 439 -11.98 10.54 13.99
C TYR A 439 -13.46 10.62 13.63
N ARG A 440 -13.99 11.84 13.56
CA ARG A 440 -15.24 12.17 12.89
C ARG A 440 -15.06 13.45 12.10
N PHE A 441 -15.76 13.60 10.99
CA PHE A 441 -15.82 14.89 10.33
C PHE A 441 -16.48 15.92 11.25
N THR A 442 -15.97 17.15 11.18
CA THR A 442 -16.60 18.29 11.85
C THR A 442 -17.86 18.71 11.09
N GLY A 443 -18.83 19.30 11.78
CA GLY A 443 -19.94 20.00 11.13
C GLY A 443 -19.51 21.36 10.55
N LEU A 444 -20.34 21.96 9.70
CA LEU A 444 -20.04 23.25 9.07
C LEU A 444 -19.74 24.36 10.09
N ARG A 445 -20.46 24.40 11.21
CA ARG A 445 -20.22 25.36 12.30
C ARG A 445 -18.87 25.12 12.99
N GLU A 446 -18.53 23.86 13.25
CA GLU A 446 -17.24 23.48 13.87
C GLU A 446 -16.08 23.84 12.93
N LEU A 447 -16.20 23.54 11.64
CA LEU A 447 -15.19 23.88 10.64
C LEU A 447 -15.00 25.40 10.55
N ARG A 448 -16.08 26.19 10.47
CA ARG A 448 -16.00 27.66 10.42
C ARG A 448 -15.41 28.29 11.67
N THR A 449 -15.69 27.73 12.84
CA THR A 449 -15.23 28.29 14.12
C THR A 449 -13.82 27.86 14.48
N THR A 450 -13.42 26.62 14.19
CA THR A 450 -12.15 26.04 14.64
C THR A 450 -11.11 25.88 13.54
N GLY A 451 -11.52 25.89 12.27
CA GLY A 451 -10.68 25.54 11.12
C GLY A 451 -10.34 24.04 11.03
N CYS A 452 -10.92 23.19 11.89
CA CYS A 452 -10.65 21.75 11.91
C CYS A 452 -11.62 21.01 10.99
N TRP A 453 -11.12 20.12 10.15
CA TRP A 453 -11.90 19.22 9.30
C TRP A 453 -12.30 17.94 10.04
N TRP A 454 -11.52 17.58 11.06
CA TRP A 454 -11.77 16.41 11.88
C TRP A 454 -11.87 16.78 13.36
N HIS A 455 -12.69 16.03 14.08
CA HIS A 455 -12.64 15.95 15.53
C HIS A 455 -11.99 14.63 15.92
N ARG A 456 -11.05 14.67 16.85
CA ARG A 456 -10.21 13.53 17.23
C ARG A 456 -10.33 13.26 18.73
N THR A 457 -10.70 12.03 19.10
CA THR A 457 -10.80 11.60 20.50
C THR A 457 -9.93 10.37 20.74
N TYR A 458 -9.19 10.35 21.85
CA TYR A 458 -8.43 9.17 22.23
C TYR A 458 -9.37 7.99 22.53
N VAL A 459 -8.98 6.77 22.16
CA VAL A 459 -9.76 5.56 22.43
C VAL A 459 -8.96 4.59 23.29
N ARG A 460 -7.78 4.15 22.81
CA ARG A 460 -6.97 3.13 23.49
C ARG A 460 -5.54 3.12 22.98
N GLU A 461 -4.66 2.40 23.69
CA GLU A 461 -3.34 2.09 23.17
C GLU A 461 -3.42 1.05 22.04
N PHE A 462 -2.50 1.19 21.08
CA PHE A 462 -2.27 0.20 20.02
C PHE A 462 -0.96 -0.56 20.26
N LEU A 463 0.10 0.17 20.63
CA LEU A 463 1.41 -0.33 21.03
C LEU A 463 1.93 0.52 22.19
N ARG A 464 2.30 -0.13 23.30
CA ARG A 464 2.97 0.54 24.43
C ARG A 464 4.32 1.11 24.00
N PRO A 465 4.88 2.10 24.72
CA PRO A 465 6.23 2.59 24.46
C PRO A 465 7.25 1.46 24.35
N VAL A 466 7.96 1.40 23.24
CA VAL A 466 9.07 0.48 23.01
C VAL A 466 10.33 1.28 22.67
N SER A 467 11.48 0.78 23.09
CA SER A 467 12.79 1.36 22.84
C SER A 467 13.76 0.31 22.34
N ARG A 468 14.86 0.76 21.74
CA ARG A 468 15.99 -0.13 21.50
C ARG A 468 16.73 -0.39 22.81
N PRO A 469 17.21 -1.63 23.04
CA PRO A 469 18.14 -1.90 24.12
C PRO A 469 19.31 -0.91 24.04
N LEU A 470 19.65 -0.28 25.16
CA LEU A 470 20.88 0.50 25.25
C LEU A 470 22.06 -0.44 24.90
N PRO A 471 23.02 -0.01 24.08
CA PRO A 471 24.30 -0.70 24.01
C PRO A 471 24.82 -0.87 25.44
N PRO A 472 25.35 -2.04 25.83
CA PRO A 472 25.88 -2.22 27.17
C PRO A 472 26.88 -1.10 27.43
N GLU A 473 26.70 -0.36 28.54
CA GLU A 473 27.68 0.60 29.00
C GLU A 473 29.02 -0.12 29.08
N ARG A 474 30.01 0.36 28.30
CA ARG A 474 31.39 -0.02 28.55
C ARG A 474 31.69 0.47 29.96
N ARG A 475 31.74 -0.45 30.93
CA ARG A 475 32.21 -0.13 32.27
C ARG A 475 33.60 0.50 32.11
N ALA A 476 33.79 1.66 32.72
CA ALA A 476 35.12 2.26 32.88
C ALA A 476 35.95 1.29 33.72
N GLY A 477 36.67 0.38 33.06
CA GLY A 477 37.39 -0.72 33.70
C GLY A 477 37.89 -1.80 32.74
N ASP A 478 37.19 -2.04 31.63
CA ASP A 478 37.65 -2.99 30.60
C ASP A 478 38.61 -2.32 29.60
N GLY A 479 39.72 -1.81 30.11
CA GLY A 479 40.93 -1.65 29.31
C GLY A 479 41.61 -3.01 29.14
N PRO A 480 42.36 -3.24 28.05
CA PRO A 480 43.12 -4.47 27.90
C PRO A 480 44.08 -4.61 29.09
N ARG A 481 43.92 -5.66 29.89
CA ARG A 481 44.90 -6.05 30.90
C ARG A 481 46.19 -6.37 30.17
N VAL A 482 47.15 -5.44 30.22
CA VAL A 482 48.53 -5.72 29.86
C VAL A 482 49.01 -6.77 30.86
N ALA A 483 49.21 -7.99 30.37
CA ALA A 483 49.82 -9.07 31.13
C ALA A 483 51.27 -8.68 31.43
N LEU A 484 51.51 -8.21 32.64
CA LEU A 484 52.83 -8.12 33.25
C LEU A 484 53.12 -9.51 33.82
N GLU A 485 53.73 -10.38 33.02
CA GLU A 485 54.31 -11.62 33.53
C GLU A 485 55.73 -11.85 33.02
N SER A 486 56.60 -12.01 34.02
CA SER A 486 57.90 -12.67 34.02
C SER A 486 59.11 -11.94 33.40
N LEU A 487 59.84 -11.28 34.31
CA LEU A 487 61.28 -11.11 34.25
C LEU A 487 61.96 -12.49 34.08
N GLY A 488 62.55 -12.72 32.91
CA GLY A 488 63.45 -13.84 32.61
C GLY A 488 64.86 -13.30 32.37
N VAL A 489 65.79 -13.74 33.20
CA VAL A 489 67.16 -13.27 33.37
C VAL A 489 68.10 -13.67 32.21
N SER A 490 69.08 -12.79 31.92
CA SER A 490 70.41 -13.03 31.34
C SER A 490 70.60 -13.07 29.81
N ARG A 491 71.41 -12.17 29.25
CA ARG A 491 72.89 -12.24 29.15
C ARG A 491 73.43 -11.11 28.28
N CYS A 492 74.49 -10.46 28.77
CA CYS A 492 75.41 -9.65 27.99
C CYS A 492 76.00 -10.43 26.81
N ARG A 493 76.18 -9.77 25.65
CA ARG A 493 77.43 -9.87 24.87
C ARG A 493 77.59 -8.68 23.92
N ALA A 494 78.71 -8.00 24.09
CA ALA A 494 79.28 -7.00 23.20
C ALA A 494 79.78 -7.64 21.89
N GLY A 495 79.94 -6.82 20.85
CA GLY A 495 80.61 -7.21 19.61
C GLY A 495 80.70 -6.09 18.57
N CYS A 496 81.73 -5.26 18.68
CA CYS A 496 82.25 -4.40 17.61
C CYS A 496 82.52 -5.18 16.31
N ALA A 497 82.35 -4.54 15.14
CA ALA A 497 83.47 -4.25 14.23
C ALA A 497 83.01 -3.67 12.88
N ALA A 498 83.82 -2.72 12.42
CA ALA A 498 83.74 -1.99 11.16
C ALA A 498 84.14 -2.82 9.92
N ARG A 499 83.79 -2.32 8.74
CA ARG A 499 84.61 -2.28 7.50
C ARG A 499 83.90 -1.37 6.48
N ARG A 500 84.42 -0.17 6.19
CA ARG A 500 85.48 0.20 5.23
C ARG A 500 85.10 -0.06 3.76
N GLY A 501 85.14 1.00 2.94
CA GLY A 501 85.33 0.89 1.48
C GLY A 501 84.62 1.95 0.64
N ARG A 502 85.30 3.07 0.36
CA ARG A 502 84.93 4.10 -0.65
C ARG A 502 85.29 3.60 -2.10
N PRO A 503 85.35 4.45 -3.16
CA PRO A 503 84.27 4.90 -4.05
C PRO A 503 84.64 4.77 -5.56
N ARG A 504 83.74 5.12 -6.50
CA ARG A 504 84.05 5.55 -7.90
C ARG A 504 82.77 6.17 -8.51
N ILE A 505 82.61 7.50 -8.56
CA ILE A 505 83.00 8.47 -9.61
C ILE A 505 82.56 8.06 -11.03
N ARG A 506 81.51 8.68 -11.61
CA ARG A 506 81.58 9.81 -12.58
C ARG A 506 80.20 10.23 -13.15
N ARG A 507 79.91 11.53 -12.99
CA ARG A 507 79.28 12.53 -13.88
C ARG A 507 78.02 12.24 -14.75
N ALA A 508 77.06 13.13 -14.51
CA ALA A 508 76.34 14.02 -15.44
C ALA A 508 75.05 13.54 -16.14
N GLY A 509 74.01 14.37 -16.06
CA GLY A 509 72.87 14.33 -16.98
C GLY A 509 71.50 14.64 -16.37
N SER A 510 71.18 15.93 -16.22
CA SER A 510 69.86 16.55 -16.33
C SER A 510 68.59 15.88 -15.75
N GLY A 511 67.93 16.61 -14.84
CA GLY A 511 66.57 17.07 -15.13
C GLY A 511 65.39 16.44 -14.39
N ARG A 512 64.94 17.16 -13.35
CA ARG A 512 63.55 17.28 -12.83
C ARG A 512 63.00 16.13 -11.97
N THR A 513 63.19 16.31 -10.68
CA THR A 513 62.59 15.61 -9.55
C THR A 513 61.23 16.21 -9.16
N TRP A 514 60.21 15.37 -9.02
CA TRP A 514 59.09 15.56 -8.07
C TRP A 514 59.56 15.18 -6.66
N PRO A 515 59.00 15.78 -5.59
CA PRO A 515 58.46 14.89 -4.57
C PRO A 515 57.19 15.36 -3.82
N ARG A 516 56.59 14.32 -3.24
CA ARG A 516 55.44 14.16 -2.33
C ARG A 516 55.61 14.81 -0.94
N PRO A 517 54.54 14.82 -0.10
CA PRO A 517 54.34 15.73 1.02
C PRO A 517 54.95 15.25 2.34
N ARG A 518 55.05 16.16 3.32
CA ARG A 518 55.39 15.87 4.72
C ARG A 518 54.39 16.49 5.69
N CYS A 519 53.95 15.67 6.64
CA CYS A 519 53.40 16.04 7.94
C CYS A 519 54.51 16.54 8.89
N SER A 520 54.18 17.49 9.75
CA SER A 520 54.68 17.63 11.13
C SER A 520 53.88 18.74 11.83
N ALA A 521 53.18 18.44 12.93
CA ALA A 521 53.56 18.79 14.31
C ALA A 521 52.93 20.12 14.75
N ALA A 522 52.62 20.44 16.00
CA ALA A 522 52.41 19.75 17.27
C ALA A 522 52.01 20.86 18.27
N ALA A 523 51.33 20.51 19.36
CA ALA A 523 50.86 21.45 20.38
C ALA A 523 51.95 22.08 21.26
N ARG A 524 51.69 23.30 21.77
CA ARG A 524 52.11 24.01 23.01
C ARG A 524 51.96 25.53 22.75
N ALA A 525 51.47 26.42 23.62
CA ALA A 525 51.59 26.51 25.07
C ALA A 525 50.48 27.39 25.70
N CYS A 526 50.37 27.27 27.03
CA CYS A 526 49.47 27.97 27.95
C CYS A 526 49.83 29.46 28.19
N ARG A 527 48.78 30.24 28.52
CA ARG A 527 48.68 31.39 29.46
C ARG A 527 49.49 32.67 29.21
N ALA A 528 48.76 33.77 28.94
CA ALA A 528 49.03 35.12 29.45
C ALA A 528 47.67 35.87 29.58
N ALA A 529 47.22 36.13 30.82
CA ALA A 529 47.05 37.47 31.43
C ALA A 529 45.99 38.37 30.75
N ARG A 530 44.76 38.44 31.30
CA ARG A 530 44.26 39.52 32.19
C ARG A 530 44.30 40.93 31.58
N GLY A 531 43.10 41.52 31.40
CA GLY A 531 42.91 42.97 31.54
C GLY A 531 42.03 43.64 30.49
N SER A 532 40.74 43.85 30.83
CA SER A 532 40.08 45.17 30.92
C SER A 532 38.64 45.16 30.43
N VAL A 533 37.82 45.77 31.28
CA VAL A 533 36.37 45.89 31.25
C VAL A 533 35.98 47.05 30.34
N ARG A 534 34.98 46.87 29.46
CA ARG A 534 34.01 47.93 29.14
C ARG A 534 32.60 47.37 29.00
N ARG A 535 31.71 47.90 29.85
CA ARG A 535 30.27 47.66 29.89
C ARG A 535 29.61 48.32 28.67
N GLY A 536 28.82 47.57 27.93
CA GLY A 536 27.85 48.07 26.96
C GLY A 536 26.50 47.43 27.25
N ALA A 537 25.60 48.19 27.87
CA ALA A 537 24.23 47.76 28.16
C ALA A 537 23.39 47.83 26.88
N PHE A 538 22.87 46.69 26.42
CA PHE A 538 21.78 46.66 25.43
C PHE A 538 20.50 46.19 26.12
N ARG A 539 19.58 47.14 26.35
CA ARG A 539 18.19 46.89 26.72
C ARG A 539 17.46 46.35 25.50
N VAL A 540 17.03 45.09 25.54
CA VAL A 540 16.02 44.57 24.61
C VAL A 540 14.65 44.81 25.24
N ARG A 541 13.85 45.68 24.59
CA ARG A 541 12.45 45.92 24.91
C ARG A 541 11.65 44.64 24.64
N SER A 542 10.96 44.13 25.66
CA SER A 542 9.91 43.13 25.52
C SER A 542 8.68 43.76 24.86
N VAL A 543 8.41 43.37 23.61
CA VAL A 543 7.11 43.63 22.95
C VAL A 543 6.21 42.43 23.27
N PRO A 544 5.02 42.62 23.87
CA PRO A 544 4.08 41.53 24.03
C PRO A 544 3.46 41.20 22.67
N VAL A 545 3.87 40.07 22.09
CA VAL A 545 3.17 39.49 20.94
C VAL A 545 1.90 38.83 21.46
N SER A 546 0.78 39.55 21.34
CA SER A 546 -0.56 38.97 21.46
C SER A 546 -0.78 38.04 20.25
N SER A 547 -0.50 36.74 20.41
CA SER A 547 -0.94 35.77 19.42
C SER A 547 -2.48 35.74 19.42
N PRO A 548 -3.17 35.89 18.28
CA PRO A 548 -4.60 35.61 18.24
C PRO A 548 -4.78 34.14 18.64
N ARG A 549 -5.55 33.89 19.71
CA ARG A 549 -5.92 32.55 20.16
C ARG A 549 -6.65 31.87 19.00
N THR A 550 -5.92 31.12 18.18
CA THR A 550 -6.53 30.22 17.21
C THR A 550 -7.31 29.21 18.03
N PRO A 551 -8.62 29.03 17.81
CA PRO A 551 -9.37 28.00 18.51
C PRO A 551 -8.65 26.66 18.31
N LEU A 552 -8.21 26.08 19.42
CA LEU A 552 -7.48 24.81 19.44
C LEU A 552 -8.42 23.72 18.95
N CYS A 553 -7.98 22.94 17.95
CA CYS A 553 -8.64 21.68 17.63
C CYS A 553 -8.55 20.81 18.88
N ARG A 554 -9.67 20.62 19.59
CA ARG A 554 -9.70 19.84 20.83
C ARG A 554 -9.30 18.40 20.52
N VAL A 555 -8.17 17.97 21.07
CA VAL A 555 -7.90 16.55 21.30
C VAL A 555 -8.47 16.24 22.68
N THR A 556 -9.62 15.58 22.73
CA THR A 556 -10.20 15.20 24.01
C THR A 556 -9.55 13.92 24.51
N GLN A 557 -8.82 14.03 25.62
CA GLN A 557 -8.43 12.88 26.42
C GLN A 557 -9.59 12.59 27.39
N GLY A 558 -10.49 11.70 26.98
CA GLY A 558 -11.58 11.24 27.82
C GLY A 558 -11.75 9.74 27.63
N VAL A 559 -11.80 8.99 28.74
CA VAL A 559 -12.31 7.62 28.72
C VAL A 559 -13.77 7.73 28.30
N ALA A 560 -14.12 7.15 27.16
CA ALA A 560 -15.51 7.17 26.71
C ALA A 560 -16.30 6.17 27.55
N ASP A 561 -17.17 6.67 28.43
CA ASP A 561 -18.21 5.84 29.03
C ASP A 561 -19.14 5.31 27.92
N PRO A 562 -19.67 4.09 28.07
CA PRO A 562 -20.66 3.56 27.13
C PRO A 562 -21.90 4.47 27.11
N PRO A 563 -22.55 4.65 25.95
CA PRO A 563 -23.70 5.55 25.84
C PRO A 563 -24.87 5.05 26.71
N ALA A 564 -25.48 5.97 27.45
CA ALA A 564 -26.70 5.73 28.20
C ALA A 564 -27.85 5.28 27.28
N PRO A 565 -28.71 4.34 27.71
CA PRO A 565 -29.85 3.91 26.92
C PRO A 565 -30.87 5.05 26.76
N MET A 566 -31.34 5.27 25.54
CA MET A 566 -32.43 6.20 25.22
C MET A 566 -33.73 5.78 25.93
N PRO A 567 -34.53 6.72 26.46
CA PRO A 567 -35.80 6.40 27.09
C PRO A 567 -36.89 6.14 26.05
N GLY A 568 -37.70 5.09 26.29
CA GLY A 568 -39.01 4.91 25.68
C GLY A 568 -39.07 4.05 24.41
N ARG A 569 -39.25 2.73 24.60
CA ARG A 569 -40.31 1.90 24.00
C ARG A 569 -40.07 0.41 24.31
N ASP A 570 -41.02 -0.14 25.07
CA ASP A 570 -41.49 -1.53 25.19
C ASP A 570 -40.45 -2.66 25.26
N ARG A 571 -40.24 -3.14 26.50
CA ARG A 571 -39.62 -4.45 26.80
C ARG A 571 -40.64 -5.58 26.57
N PRO A 572 -40.22 -6.72 26.00
CA PRO A 572 -40.73 -8.02 26.40
C PRO A 572 -39.83 -8.60 27.51
N GLU A 573 -40.50 -9.18 28.51
CA GLU A 573 -39.92 -9.81 29.70
C GLU A 573 -38.95 -10.94 29.38
N TRP A 574 -37.82 -10.97 30.10
CA TRP A 574 -37.04 -12.19 30.34
C TRP A 574 -36.66 -12.23 31.83
N GLY A 575 -36.99 -13.35 32.46
CA GLY A 575 -36.93 -13.60 33.89
C GLY A 575 -35.52 -13.61 34.48
N ARG A 576 -35.50 -13.52 35.82
CA ARG A 576 -34.32 -13.47 36.67
C ARG A 576 -33.69 -14.85 36.89
N ASP A 577 -32.49 -14.74 37.46
CA ASP A 577 -31.76 -15.68 38.33
C ASP A 577 -30.66 -16.54 37.68
N GLY A 578 -29.46 -16.40 38.26
CA GLY A 578 -28.33 -17.32 38.07
C GLY A 578 -26.95 -16.65 38.11
N ASP A 579 -26.47 -16.31 39.31
CA ASP A 579 -25.04 -16.10 39.60
C ASP A 579 -24.22 -17.33 39.19
N ILE A 580 -23.09 -17.14 38.48
CA ILE A 580 -22.05 -18.17 38.38
C ILE A 580 -20.66 -17.55 38.53
N SER A 581 -20.05 -17.83 39.67
CA SER A 581 -18.64 -17.66 39.99
C SER A 581 -17.79 -18.74 39.29
N VAL A 582 -16.63 -18.37 38.75
CA VAL A 582 -15.69 -19.33 38.12
C VAL A 582 -14.64 -19.75 39.13
N ALA A 583 -14.72 -21.00 39.59
CA ALA A 583 -13.67 -21.68 40.35
C ALA A 583 -12.75 -22.47 39.40
N VAL A 584 -11.45 -22.39 39.66
CA VAL A 584 -10.38 -23.13 38.97
C VAL A 584 -10.10 -24.41 39.74
N ALA A 585 -10.01 -25.55 39.06
CA ALA A 585 -9.49 -26.80 39.63
C ALA A 585 -8.53 -27.51 38.65
N PRO A 586 -7.43 -28.13 39.15
CA PRO A 586 -6.32 -28.63 38.34
C PRO A 586 -6.46 -30.13 38.01
N VAL A 587 -5.87 -30.58 36.89
CA VAL A 587 -5.83 -31.99 36.49
C VAL A 587 -4.41 -32.57 36.72
N ARG A 588 -4.35 -33.65 37.51
CA ARG A 588 -3.17 -34.51 37.76
C ARG A 588 -2.92 -35.48 36.59
N GLY A 589 -1.65 -35.84 36.43
CA GLY A 589 -1.10 -36.57 35.29
C GLY A 589 -1.26 -38.09 35.24
N GLY A 590 -0.79 -38.63 34.12
CA GLY A 590 -0.63 -40.06 33.80
C GLY A 590 0.02 -40.21 32.43
N THR A 591 1.17 -40.86 32.38
CA THR A 591 2.15 -41.04 31.30
C THR A 591 1.74 -42.04 30.20
N ALA A 592 2.12 -41.76 28.94
CA ALA A 592 3.01 -42.58 28.09
C ALA A 592 2.79 -42.37 26.57
N ALA A 593 3.90 -42.08 25.88
CA ALA A 593 4.28 -42.38 24.49
C ALA A 593 3.22 -42.39 23.36
N GLY A 594 3.38 -41.46 22.42
CA GLY A 594 2.77 -41.53 21.09
C GLY A 594 2.73 -40.17 20.40
N LEU A 595 3.79 -39.81 19.68
CA LEU A 595 3.82 -38.65 18.77
C LEU A 595 2.67 -38.74 17.75
N PRO A 596 1.86 -37.69 17.53
CA PRO A 596 1.15 -37.51 16.28
C PRO A 596 1.87 -36.45 15.44
N THR A 597 2.45 -36.94 14.36
CA THR A 597 2.80 -36.21 13.13
C THR A 597 1.69 -35.23 12.72
N VAL A 598 2.04 -33.95 12.62
CA VAL A 598 1.22 -32.91 12.00
C VAL A 598 1.35 -33.06 10.48
N SER A 599 0.30 -33.54 9.81
CA SER A 599 0.21 -33.48 8.34
C SER A 599 -0.03 -32.03 7.93
N GLN A 600 1.00 -31.40 7.37
CA GLN A 600 0.88 -30.16 6.63
C GLN A 600 0.17 -30.41 5.30
N ASP A 601 -1.10 -30.05 5.19
CA ASP A 601 -1.71 -29.83 3.89
C ASP A 601 -1.27 -28.47 3.33
N GLY A 602 -0.23 -28.53 2.50
CA GLY A 602 0.40 -27.41 1.81
C GLY A 602 -0.44 -26.83 0.67
N ARG A 603 -1.55 -26.17 1.00
CA ARG A 603 -2.25 -25.25 0.08
C ARG A 603 -2.33 -23.85 0.66
N GLY A 604 -1.16 -23.20 0.75
CA GLY A 604 -1.06 -21.78 1.03
C GLY A 604 -1.56 -20.94 -0.15
N THR A 605 -2.88 -20.80 -0.29
CA THR A 605 -3.45 -19.71 -1.10
C THR A 605 -3.38 -18.42 -0.30
N PHE A 606 -2.62 -17.44 -0.79
CA PHE A 606 -2.59 -16.08 -0.26
C PHE A 606 -4.00 -15.47 -0.41
N VAL A 607 -4.75 -15.43 0.69
CA VAL A 607 -5.99 -14.65 0.76
C VAL A 607 -5.55 -13.25 1.18
N GLY A 608 -5.67 -12.26 0.28
CA GLY A 608 -5.48 -10.85 0.62
C GLY A 608 -6.40 -10.43 1.79
N PRO A 609 -6.24 -9.22 2.36
CA PRO A 609 -7.11 -8.75 3.45
C PRO A 609 -8.55 -8.62 2.95
N SER A 610 -9.28 -9.72 3.00
CA SER A 610 -10.71 -9.81 2.79
C SER A 610 -11.36 -9.41 4.10
N MET A 611 -12.33 -8.48 4.06
CA MET A 611 -13.23 -8.26 5.19
C MET A 611 -14.07 -9.53 5.40
N ALA A 612 -13.49 -10.53 6.04
CA ALA A 612 -14.20 -11.68 6.54
C ALA A 612 -15.00 -11.24 7.76
N SER A 613 -16.31 -11.45 7.69
CA SER A 613 -17.25 -11.27 8.79
C SER A 613 -16.79 -12.03 10.04
N VAL A 614 -16.40 -11.31 11.09
CA VAL A 614 -16.23 -11.90 12.43
C VAL A 614 -17.63 -12.05 13.03
N ARG A 615 -18.16 -13.29 13.05
CA ARG A 615 -19.29 -13.65 13.91
C ARG A 615 -18.72 -14.26 15.19
N LEU A 616 -19.03 -13.65 16.33
CA LEU A 616 -18.96 -14.30 17.64
C LEU A 616 -19.92 -15.50 17.61
N SER A 617 -19.37 -16.71 17.73
CA SER A 617 -20.15 -17.93 17.88
C SER A 617 -20.46 -18.09 19.36
N LEU A 618 -21.70 -17.79 19.75
CA LEU A 618 -22.28 -18.33 20.98
C LEU A 618 -22.70 -19.76 20.65
N THR A 619 -21.93 -20.73 21.14
CA THR A 619 -22.38 -22.13 21.20
C THR A 619 -23.48 -22.25 22.26
N LYS A 620 -24.57 -22.91 21.89
CA LYS A 620 -25.53 -23.47 22.84
C LYS A 620 -24.90 -24.60 23.63
#